data_AF-A8N644-F1
#
_entry.id   AF-A8N644-F1
#
_cell.length_a   1.000
_cell.length_b   1.000
_cell.length_c   1.000
_cell.angle_alpha   90.00
_cell.angle_beta   90.00
_cell.angle_gamma   90.00
#
_symmetry.space_group_name_H-M   'P 1'
#
loop_
_entity.id
_entity.type
_entity.pdbx_description
1 polymer ?
#
loop_
_entity_poly.entity_id
_entity_poly.type
_entity_poly.pdbx_seq_one_letter_code
_entity_poly.pdbx_strand_id
1 'polypeptide(L)'
;MAKKKKPSTSTTAGTSKVDLKSPLSPTGKDRPPIPSIFIPPTPSPSTQGPSSEEKPNLSHAAYTTPPASPPSQRAPLPSVSDVINSPKSPAEELNLNATAIVSPDLLALANFQASIKQALANLSTTIGELEEQSSRMQELGVDIKVHEQIDLLRVEVEKQIARQKADLETVEQTLAVKVKAALTELIKERMRESVRETISKLVQDKVHGELMAQIPGELREKLIAHHRQIEEVKSSIHNSEARRYNASLQSASLEVPLRPLLRPLPTPEQSPYPNLATSVPAPAPTPIRRSTSAFSGMCGPISRSQSYQHNNHSVAPTPSALFPKDLKSLFALGPDATKILLKEYGLESTTPSPTAEEANLGAPKMQRRASSNKSKAATAASQQPSIPEESDVEEEDVQLEAHVQDMNKFMSHIGVPFLMVPPPKRKETNAEKRRKLAPLIINTAPFVR
;
A
#
# COMPACT_ATOMS: atom_id res chain seq x y z
N MET A 1 31.84 43.29 24.12
CA MET A 1 31.40 43.20 25.54
C MET A 1 29.95 43.64 25.63
N ALA A 2 28.99 42.71 25.63
CA ALA A 2 27.57 43.02 25.70
C ALA A 2 26.93 42.23 26.85
N LYS A 3 26.36 42.96 27.83
CA LYS A 3 25.83 42.42 29.08
C LYS A 3 24.48 41.72 28.84
N LYS A 4 24.46 40.43 29.18
CA LYS A 4 23.31 39.53 29.29
C LYS A 4 22.39 40.00 30.44
N LYS A 5 21.12 40.30 30.16
CA LYS A 5 20.09 40.56 31.18
C LYS A 5 19.04 39.45 31.10
N LYS A 6 19.03 38.55 32.09
CA LYS A 6 17.99 37.51 32.27
C LYS A 6 16.78 38.14 32.98
N PRO A 7 15.52 37.81 32.59
CA PRO A 7 14.36 38.11 33.42
C PRO A 7 14.09 36.99 34.44
N SER A 8 13.76 37.44 35.64
CA SER A 8 13.42 36.70 36.85
C SER A 8 12.01 36.10 36.78
N THR A 9 11.91 34.84 37.18
CA THR A 9 10.66 34.11 37.46
C THR A 9 10.13 34.50 38.84
N SER A 10 8.94 35.10 38.89
CA SER A 10 8.17 35.30 40.12
C SER A 10 7.16 34.15 40.29
N THR A 11 7.45 33.30 41.27
CA THR A 11 6.57 32.25 41.79
C THR A 11 5.50 32.88 42.68
N THR A 12 4.23 32.81 42.29
CA THR A 12 3.09 33.21 43.13
C THR A 12 2.44 31.97 43.70
N ALA A 13 2.69 31.71 44.99
CA ALA A 13 1.98 30.71 45.77
C ALA A 13 0.60 31.28 46.16
N GLY A 14 -0.47 30.66 45.66
CA GLY A 14 -1.85 30.94 46.05
C GLY A 14 -2.43 29.75 46.80
N THR A 15 -2.46 29.85 48.13
CA THR A 15 -3.13 28.93 49.05
C THR A 15 -4.62 29.29 49.13
N SER A 16 -5.45 28.59 48.36
CA SER A 16 -6.91 28.67 48.45
C SER A 16 -7.44 27.57 49.36
N LYS A 17 -7.71 27.94 50.61
CA LYS A 17 -8.47 27.16 51.60
C LYS A 17 -9.95 27.23 51.18
N VAL A 18 -10.52 26.13 50.68
CA VAL A 18 -11.95 26.04 50.37
C VAL A 18 -12.60 25.16 51.43
N ASP A 19 -13.42 25.81 52.25
CA ASP A 19 -14.24 25.19 53.28
C ASP A 19 -15.21 24.16 52.70
N LEU A 20 -15.17 22.96 53.28
CA LEU A 20 -16.19 21.92 53.14
C LEU A 20 -17.49 22.42 53.76
N LYS A 21 -18.47 22.75 52.91
CA LYS A 21 -19.85 22.98 53.31
C LYS A 21 -20.73 21.93 52.64
N SER A 22 -21.11 20.92 53.41
CA SER A 22 -22.10 19.90 53.07
C SER A 22 -23.43 20.55 52.66
N PRO A 23 -24.04 20.20 51.52
CA PRO A 23 -25.42 20.58 51.26
C PRO A 23 -26.38 19.54 51.84
N LEU A 24 -27.25 20.04 52.72
CA LEU A 24 -28.46 19.38 53.21
C LEU A 24 -29.33 18.86 52.05
N SER A 25 -29.98 17.74 52.32
CA SER A 25 -31.07 17.13 51.57
C SER A 25 -32.26 18.08 51.35
N PRO A 26 -32.73 18.28 50.10
CA PRO A 26 -34.01 18.91 49.85
C PRO A 26 -35.12 17.85 49.80
N THR A 27 -35.87 17.72 50.89
CA THR A 27 -37.24 17.17 50.86
C THR A 27 -38.18 18.26 50.33
N GLY A 28 -38.29 18.37 49.01
CA GLY A 28 -39.17 19.33 48.34
C GLY A 28 -39.93 18.64 47.21
N LYS A 29 -41.25 18.62 47.32
CA LYS A 29 -42.20 18.08 46.35
C LYS A 29 -42.24 18.96 45.09
N ASP A 30 -41.27 18.83 44.19
CA ASP A 30 -41.35 19.41 42.85
C ASP A 30 -40.86 18.38 41.83
N ARG A 31 -41.82 17.64 41.27
CA ARG A 31 -41.58 16.65 40.22
C ARG A 31 -41.49 17.42 38.89
N PRO A 32 -40.36 17.41 38.17
CA PRO A 32 -40.28 18.08 36.87
C PRO A 32 -41.27 17.41 35.90
N PRO A 33 -41.97 18.20 35.06
CA PRO A 33 -42.91 17.66 34.07
C PRO A 33 -42.15 16.75 33.10
N ILE A 34 -42.70 15.54 32.92
CA ILE A 34 -42.20 14.53 31.98
C ILE A 34 -42.19 15.17 30.58
N PRO A 35 -41.05 15.18 29.84
CA PRO A 35 -41.04 15.68 28.48
C PRO A 35 -41.90 14.76 27.60
N SER A 36 -43.03 15.28 27.12
CA SER A 36 -43.86 14.66 26.10
C SER A 36 -43.10 14.65 24.79
N ILE A 37 -42.48 13.52 24.44
CA ILE A 37 -41.84 13.31 23.14
C ILE A 37 -42.95 13.13 22.09
N PHE A 38 -43.24 14.20 21.36
CA PHE A 38 -44.12 14.16 20.20
C PHE A 38 -43.32 13.57 19.03
N ILE A 39 -43.56 12.29 18.72
CA ILE A 39 -42.97 11.62 17.56
C ILE A 39 -43.77 12.07 16.33
N PRO A 40 -43.19 12.84 15.38
CA PRO A 40 -43.90 13.20 14.16
C PRO A 40 -44.22 11.94 13.33
N PRO A 41 -45.33 11.92 12.58
CA PRO A 41 -45.68 10.79 11.73
C PRO A 41 -44.55 10.54 10.72
N THR A 42 -43.99 9.34 10.78
CA THR A 42 -43.03 8.81 9.80
C THR A 42 -43.62 8.94 8.39
N PRO A 43 -42.94 9.60 7.44
CA PRO A 43 -43.41 9.69 6.07
C PRO A 43 -43.35 8.29 5.42
N SER A 44 -44.49 7.87 4.89
CA SER A 44 -44.64 6.66 4.08
C SER A 44 -43.65 6.67 2.91
N PRO A 45 -42.94 5.57 2.61
CA PRO A 45 -42.11 5.50 1.42
C PRO A 45 -43.02 5.39 0.19
N SER A 46 -43.17 6.50 -0.53
CA SER A 46 -43.74 6.51 -1.87
C SER A 46 -42.76 5.82 -2.81
N THR A 47 -43.12 4.62 -3.23
CA THR A 47 -42.59 3.91 -4.39
C THR A 47 -42.76 4.78 -5.64
N GLN A 48 -41.68 5.44 -6.07
CA GLN A 48 -41.52 5.90 -7.44
C GLN A 48 -40.13 5.46 -7.93
N GLY A 49 -40.15 4.60 -8.95
CA GLY A 49 -38.94 4.05 -9.55
C GLY A 49 -38.16 5.10 -10.33
N PRO A 50 -36.86 4.91 -10.54
CA PRO A 50 -36.10 5.76 -11.44
C PRO A 50 -36.34 5.31 -12.89
N SER A 51 -37.02 6.19 -13.61
CA SER A 51 -36.89 6.36 -15.05
C SER A 51 -35.43 6.63 -15.40
N SER A 52 -34.97 5.99 -16.46
CA SER A 52 -33.82 6.38 -17.26
C SER A 52 -33.88 7.87 -17.61
N GLU A 53 -32.80 8.62 -17.38
CA GLU A 53 -32.19 9.57 -18.34
C GLU A 53 -31.02 10.36 -17.74
N GLU A 54 -30.06 10.64 -18.63
CA GLU A 54 -28.99 11.64 -18.60
C GLU A 54 -27.81 11.54 -17.60
N LYS A 55 -26.74 10.95 -18.13
CA LYS A 55 -25.35 11.24 -17.75
C LYS A 55 -24.97 12.70 -18.10
N PRO A 56 -24.43 13.51 -17.19
CA PRO A 56 -23.57 14.61 -17.57
C PRO A 56 -22.16 14.07 -17.86
N ASN A 57 -21.78 14.12 -19.13
CA ASN A 57 -20.44 13.82 -19.61
C ASN A 57 -19.48 14.93 -19.11
N LEU A 58 -18.74 14.65 -18.03
CA LEU A 58 -17.66 15.51 -17.57
C LEU A 58 -16.52 15.48 -18.59
N SER A 59 -16.43 16.56 -19.36
CA SER A 59 -15.27 16.97 -20.11
C SER A 59 -14.07 17.15 -19.17
N HIS A 60 -13.16 16.19 -19.19
CA HIS A 60 -11.84 16.35 -18.62
C HIS A 60 -11.10 17.47 -19.37
N ALA A 61 -10.89 18.57 -18.65
CA ALA A 61 -10.06 19.68 -19.05
C ALA A 61 -8.63 19.22 -19.38
N ALA A 62 -8.11 19.77 -20.46
CA ALA A 62 -6.76 19.62 -20.93
C ALA A 62 -5.74 20.02 -19.87
N TYR A 63 -4.81 19.11 -19.57
CA TYR A 63 -3.52 19.49 -19.00
C TYR A 63 -2.62 19.97 -20.12
N THR A 64 -2.60 21.29 -20.31
CA THR A 64 -1.61 22.01 -21.11
C THR A 64 -0.27 21.96 -20.38
N THR A 65 0.68 21.19 -20.92
CA THR A 65 2.09 21.25 -20.54
C THR A 65 2.72 22.53 -21.10
N PRO A 66 3.66 23.18 -20.38
CA PRO A 66 4.36 24.35 -20.89
C PRO A 66 5.36 23.95 -22.00
N PRO A 67 5.50 24.73 -23.09
CA PRO A 67 6.51 24.48 -24.10
C PRO A 67 7.91 24.80 -23.54
N ALA A 68 8.76 23.78 -23.53
CA ALA A 68 10.17 23.91 -23.23
C ALA A 68 10.90 24.62 -24.40
N SER A 69 11.58 25.71 -24.03
CA SER A 69 12.85 26.25 -24.53
C SER A 69 13.10 26.42 -26.05
N PRO A 70 13.58 27.60 -26.48
CA PRO A 70 13.96 27.86 -27.86
C PRO A 70 15.28 27.17 -28.25
N PRO A 71 15.43 26.72 -29.51
CA PRO A 71 16.71 26.26 -30.02
C PRO A 71 17.69 27.43 -30.13
N SER A 72 18.88 27.23 -29.57
CA SER A 72 20.02 28.13 -29.69
C SER A 72 20.33 28.40 -31.16
N GLN A 73 20.09 29.63 -31.59
CA GLN A 73 20.65 30.16 -32.83
C GLN A 73 22.15 30.34 -32.62
N ARG A 74 22.90 29.40 -33.18
CA ARG A 74 24.35 29.42 -33.30
C ARG A 74 24.69 30.48 -34.34
N ALA A 75 25.22 31.62 -33.89
CA ALA A 75 25.77 32.64 -34.78
C ALA A 75 26.96 32.06 -35.57
N PRO A 76 27.03 32.26 -36.90
CA PRO A 76 28.22 31.96 -37.67
C PRO A 76 29.23 33.09 -37.49
N LEU A 77 30.43 32.72 -37.05
CA LEU A 77 31.63 33.55 -37.05
C LEU A 77 31.97 33.99 -38.48
N PRO A 78 32.41 35.24 -38.73
CA PRO A 78 33.01 35.62 -40.00
C PRO A 78 34.42 34.99 -40.11
N SER A 79 34.56 34.06 -41.05
CA SER A 79 35.84 33.56 -41.54
C SER A 79 36.42 34.59 -42.51
N VAL A 80 37.31 35.45 -42.03
CA VAL A 80 38.13 36.32 -42.88
C VAL A 80 39.45 35.58 -43.10
N SER A 81 39.49 34.74 -44.13
CA SER A 81 40.74 34.24 -44.67
C SER A 81 41.28 35.26 -45.66
N ASP A 82 42.44 35.77 -45.31
CA ASP A 82 43.24 36.74 -46.05
C ASP A 82 43.41 36.35 -47.52
N VAL A 83 43.03 37.30 -48.36
CA VAL A 83 43.25 37.30 -49.81
C VAL A 83 44.74 37.54 -50.06
N ILE A 84 45.46 36.47 -50.36
CA ILE A 84 46.78 36.51 -50.99
C ILE A 84 46.59 37.04 -52.41
N ASN A 85 46.84 38.34 -52.60
CA ASN A 85 47.05 38.93 -53.92
C ASN A 85 48.27 39.85 -53.84
N SER A 86 49.42 39.35 -54.27
CA SER A 86 50.54 40.20 -54.68
C SER A 86 51.00 39.76 -56.08
N PRO A 87 50.73 40.56 -57.12
CA PRO A 87 51.26 40.34 -58.46
C PRO A 87 52.73 40.80 -58.50
N LYS A 88 53.62 39.97 -59.01
CA LYS A 88 55.03 40.31 -59.20
C LYS A 88 55.48 39.98 -60.62
N SER A 89 55.35 40.96 -61.51
CA SER A 89 56.13 41.22 -62.73
C SER A 89 55.58 42.55 -63.31
N PRO A 90 56.37 43.42 -63.97
CA PRO A 90 57.27 43.05 -65.06
C PRO A 90 58.64 43.77 -65.10
N ALA A 91 59.47 43.31 -66.05
CA ALA A 91 60.37 44.07 -66.95
C ALA A 91 61.51 44.93 -66.35
N GLU A 92 62.79 44.76 -66.75
CA GLU A 92 63.39 45.29 -68.01
C GLU A 92 63.34 46.83 -68.01
N GLU A 93 64.43 47.60 -67.95
CA GLU A 93 65.51 47.82 -68.94
C GLU A 93 66.50 48.82 -68.30
N LEU A 94 67.82 48.60 -68.34
CA LEU A 94 68.77 49.17 -69.31
C LEU A 94 68.70 50.69 -69.51
N ASN A 95 69.91 51.29 -69.60
CA ASN A 95 70.27 52.62 -70.15
C ASN A 95 70.67 53.70 -69.11
N LEU A 96 71.68 54.55 -69.30
CA LEU A 96 72.68 54.77 -70.35
C LEU A 96 73.80 55.60 -69.70
N ASN A 97 75.05 55.12 -69.77
CA ASN A 97 76.23 55.94 -69.51
C ASN A 97 76.48 56.82 -70.74
N ALA A 98 76.17 58.11 -70.65
CA ALA A 98 76.51 59.11 -71.66
C ALA A 98 77.36 60.21 -71.03
N THR A 99 78.67 60.01 -71.03
CA THR A 99 79.68 61.03 -70.77
C THR A 99 79.77 61.97 -71.98
N ALA A 100 79.09 63.11 -71.93
CA ALA A 100 79.19 64.15 -72.96
C ALA A 100 79.20 65.54 -72.32
N ILE A 101 80.41 66.06 -72.11
CA ILE A 101 80.81 67.48 -72.06
C ILE A 101 79.67 68.43 -71.69
N VAL A 102 79.30 68.43 -70.40
CA VAL A 102 78.29 69.34 -69.86
C VAL A 102 79.00 70.58 -69.33
N SER A 103 78.65 71.74 -69.89
CA SER A 103 79.04 73.05 -69.40
C SER A 103 78.66 73.20 -67.91
N PRO A 104 79.54 73.75 -67.05
CA PRO A 104 79.34 73.80 -65.60
C PRO A 104 78.02 74.47 -65.17
N ASP A 105 77.49 75.43 -65.95
CA ASP A 105 76.20 76.07 -65.67
C ASP A 105 74.99 75.15 -65.91
N LEU A 106 75.07 74.27 -66.91
CA LEU A 106 74.00 73.32 -67.22
C LEU A 106 73.96 72.18 -66.19
N LEU A 107 75.13 71.85 -65.62
CA LEU A 107 75.26 70.94 -64.47
C LEU A 107 74.71 71.58 -63.19
N ALA A 108 74.91 72.89 -62.99
CA ALA A 108 74.27 73.64 -61.90
C ALA A 108 72.74 73.70 -62.04
N LEU A 109 72.22 73.93 -63.26
CA LEU A 109 70.78 73.94 -63.52
C LEU A 109 70.16 72.54 -63.37
N ALA A 110 70.86 71.48 -63.81
CA ALA A 110 70.43 70.10 -63.61
C ALA A 110 70.47 69.70 -62.14
N ASN A 111 71.49 70.13 -61.38
CA ASN A 111 71.56 69.92 -59.93
C ASN A 111 70.46 70.68 -59.18
N PHE A 112 70.12 71.91 -59.63
CA PHE A 112 69.00 72.66 -59.07
C PHE A 112 67.65 72.02 -59.40
N GLN A 113 67.45 71.58 -60.64
CA GLN A 113 66.23 70.89 -61.05
C GLN A 113 66.10 69.52 -60.36
N ALA A 114 67.21 68.80 -60.17
CA ALA A 114 67.25 67.57 -59.38
C ALA A 114 66.93 67.86 -57.91
N SER A 115 67.46 68.95 -57.34
CA SER A 115 67.14 69.40 -55.98
C SER A 115 65.67 69.78 -55.83
N ILE A 116 65.06 70.50 -56.77
CA ILE A 116 63.63 70.81 -56.76
C ILE A 116 62.81 69.52 -56.88
N LYS A 117 63.17 68.61 -57.79
CA LYS A 117 62.47 67.31 -57.94
C LYS A 117 62.58 66.46 -56.68
N GLN A 118 63.74 66.45 -56.03
CA GLN A 118 63.96 65.77 -54.76
C GLN A 118 63.16 66.44 -53.63
N ALA A 119 63.13 67.77 -53.58
CA ALA A 119 62.31 68.49 -52.62
C ALA A 119 60.81 68.20 -52.82
N LEU A 120 60.32 68.16 -54.06
CA LEU A 120 58.94 67.81 -54.39
C LEU A 120 58.63 66.34 -54.11
N ALA A 121 59.56 65.43 -54.40
CA ALA A 121 59.42 64.02 -54.04
C ALA A 121 59.34 63.84 -52.52
N ASN A 122 60.20 64.54 -51.77
CA ASN A 122 60.17 64.55 -50.30
C ASN A 122 58.88 65.17 -49.74
N LEU A 123 58.33 66.20 -50.40
CA LEU A 123 57.05 66.79 -50.03
C LEU A 123 55.89 65.84 -50.34
N SER A 124 55.94 65.15 -51.47
CA SER A 124 54.96 64.13 -51.85
C SER A 124 54.99 62.94 -50.89
N THR A 125 56.15 62.49 -50.42
CA THR A 125 56.25 61.42 -49.42
C THR A 125 55.76 61.87 -48.05
N THR A 126 56.08 63.09 -47.63
CA THR A 126 55.58 63.62 -46.33
C THR A 126 54.07 63.86 -46.35
N ILE A 127 53.49 64.27 -47.49
CA ILE A 127 52.03 64.34 -47.65
C ILE A 127 51.41 62.94 -47.61
N GLY A 128 52.02 61.94 -48.26
CA GLY A 128 51.55 60.55 -48.19
C GLY A 128 51.62 59.97 -46.78
N GLU A 129 52.70 60.24 -46.03
CA GLU A 129 52.83 59.85 -44.63
C GLU A 129 51.81 60.56 -43.74
N LEU A 130 51.51 61.83 -44.00
CA LEU A 130 50.48 62.58 -43.27
C LEU A 130 49.08 62.04 -43.57
N GLU A 131 48.82 61.64 -44.82
CA GLU A 131 47.55 61.02 -45.22
C GLU A 131 47.38 59.65 -44.56
N GLU A 132 48.42 58.82 -44.52
CA GLU A 132 48.41 57.54 -43.82
C GLU A 132 48.22 57.73 -42.31
N GLN A 133 48.90 58.71 -41.70
CA GLN A 133 48.72 59.06 -40.29
C GLN A 133 47.31 59.59 -40.01
N SER A 134 46.75 60.42 -40.89
CA SER A 134 45.38 60.93 -40.77
C SER A 134 44.36 59.78 -40.87
N SER A 135 44.59 58.81 -41.76
CA SER A 135 43.75 57.62 -41.90
C SER A 135 43.78 56.75 -40.64
N ARG A 136 44.96 56.51 -40.06
CA ARG A 136 45.12 55.80 -38.77
C ARG A 136 44.47 56.56 -37.60
N MET A 137 44.53 57.89 -37.60
CA MET A 137 43.90 58.71 -36.56
C MET A 137 42.36 58.68 -36.66
N GLN A 138 41.82 58.58 -37.88
CA GLN A 138 40.39 58.40 -38.11
C GLN A 138 39.91 57.01 -37.62
N GLU A 139 40.70 55.96 -37.84
CA GLU A 139 40.44 54.60 -37.32
C GLU A 139 40.47 54.58 -35.79
N LEU A 140 41.48 55.19 -35.16
CA LEU A 140 41.53 55.35 -33.69
C LEU A 140 40.30 56.08 -33.13
N GLY A 141 39.79 57.07 -33.86
CA GLY A 141 38.59 57.80 -33.47
C GLY A 141 37.32 56.94 -33.42
N VAL A 142 37.25 55.89 -34.24
CA VAL A 142 36.16 54.90 -34.19
C VAL A 142 36.37 53.97 -32.99
N ASP A 143 37.59 53.50 -32.75
CA ASP A 143 37.92 52.60 -31.64
C ASP A 143 37.69 53.23 -30.26
N ILE A 144 37.97 54.54 -30.11
CA ILE A 144 37.70 55.28 -28.87
C ILE A 144 36.19 55.32 -28.60
N LYS A 145 35.36 55.58 -29.62
CA LYS A 145 33.89 55.58 -29.47
C LYS A 145 33.36 54.19 -29.12
N VAL A 146 33.93 53.13 -29.69
CA VAL A 146 33.57 51.75 -29.34
C VAL A 146 33.93 51.45 -27.88
N HIS A 147 35.09 51.90 -27.39
CA HIS A 147 35.47 51.74 -25.98
C HIS A 147 34.50 52.45 -25.04
N GLU A 148 34.12 53.70 -25.33
CA GLU A 148 33.13 54.43 -24.54
C GLU A 148 31.79 53.69 -24.49
N GLN A 149 31.34 53.13 -25.63
CA GLN A 149 30.13 52.31 -25.67
C GLN A 149 30.26 51.01 -24.86
N ILE A 150 31.42 50.35 -24.90
CA ILE A 150 31.69 49.16 -24.09
C ILE A 150 31.65 49.49 -22.60
N ASP A 151 32.22 50.62 -22.18
CA ASP A 151 32.21 51.04 -20.78
C ASP A 151 30.79 51.40 -20.31
N LEU A 152 29.98 52.07 -21.13
CA LEU A 152 28.57 52.29 -20.84
C LEU A 152 27.79 50.97 -20.69
N LEU A 153 28.04 50.00 -21.58
CA LEU A 153 27.43 48.68 -21.49
C LEU A 153 27.85 47.94 -20.21
N ARG A 154 29.13 48.02 -19.82
CA ARG A 154 29.63 47.44 -18.57
C ARG A 154 28.90 48.02 -17.36
N VAL A 155 28.77 49.35 -17.28
CA VAL A 155 28.05 50.02 -16.19
C VAL A 155 26.59 49.60 -16.13
N GLU A 156 25.89 49.51 -17.27
CA GLU A 156 24.49 49.07 -17.27
C GLU A 156 24.35 47.58 -16.89
N VAL A 157 25.26 46.71 -17.33
CA VAL A 157 25.30 45.29 -16.93
C VAL A 157 25.55 45.17 -15.42
N GLU A 158 26.51 45.90 -14.86
CA GLU A 158 26.79 45.88 -13.41
C GLU A 158 25.59 46.35 -12.60
N LYS A 159 24.92 47.42 -13.04
CA LYS A 159 23.69 47.93 -12.45
C LYS A 159 22.55 46.91 -12.53
N GLN A 160 22.44 46.18 -13.64
CA GLN A 160 21.45 45.11 -13.78
C GLN A 160 21.75 43.93 -12.85
N ILE A 161 23.02 43.53 -12.72
CA ILE A 161 23.46 42.50 -11.77
C ILE A 161 23.14 42.92 -10.32
N ALA A 162 23.41 44.18 -9.97
CA ALA A 162 23.11 44.71 -8.64
C ALA A 162 21.60 44.68 -8.33
N ARG A 163 20.76 45.07 -9.30
CA ARG A 163 19.29 44.97 -9.18
C ARG A 163 18.83 43.53 -9.01
N GLN A 164 19.29 42.62 -9.87
CA GLN A 164 18.95 41.20 -9.78
C GLN A 164 19.37 40.58 -8.45
N LYS A 165 20.54 40.96 -7.93
CA LYS A 165 21.01 40.49 -6.62
C LYS A 165 20.12 40.99 -5.48
N ALA A 166 19.71 42.25 -5.52
CA ALA A 166 18.76 42.80 -4.55
C ALA A 166 17.39 42.08 -4.65
N ASP A 167 16.90 41.86 -5.86
CA ASP A 167 15.64 41.14 -6.09
C ASP A 167 15.72 39.70 -5.56
N LEU A 168 16.82 38.98 -5.83
CA LEU A 168 17.06 37.64 -5.28
C LEU A 168 17.07 37.65 -3.75
N GLU A 169 17.71 38.62 -3.12
CA GLU A 169 17.70 38.75 -1.66
C GLU A 169 16.28 38.97 -1.12
N THR A 170 15.45 39.80 -1.78
CA THR A 170 14.05 39.96 -1.38
C THR A 170 13.24 38.66 -1.54
N VAL A 171 13.48 37.90 -2.61
CA VAL A 171 12.84 36.60 -2.84
C VAL A 171 13.27 35.59 -1.77
N GLU A 172 14.56 35.53 -1.43
CA GLU A 172 15.05 34.66 -0.36
C GLU A 172 14.43 35.01 1.00
N GLN A 173 14.35 36.29 1.36
CA GLN A 173 13.75 36.72 2.61
C GLN A 173 12.24 36.40 2.67
N THR A 174 11.50 36.69 1.59
CA THR A 174 10.06 36.39 1.53
C THR A 174 9.80 34.89 1.55
N LEU A 175 10.61 34.10 0.84
CA LEU A 175 10.53 32.65 0.86
C LEU A 175 10.83 32.10 2.26
N ALA A 176 11.88 32.59 2.93
CA ALA A 176 12.24 32.16 4.27
C ALA A 176 11.12 32.43 5.29
N VAL A 177 10.44 33.58 5.20
CA VAL A 177 9.29 33.91 6.07
C VAL A 177 8.11 32.98 5.77
N LYS A 178 7.77 32.78 4.50
CA LYS A 178 6.66 31.89 4.10
C LYS A 178 6.90 30.44 4.50
N VAL A 179 8.11 29.93 4.29
CA VAL A 179 8.47 28.55 4.66
C VAL A 179 8.42 28.38 6.18
N LYS A 180 8.94 29.34 6.96
CA LYS A 180 8.85 29.29 8.43
C LYS A 180 7.39 29.32 8.90
N ALA A 181 6.57 30.20 8.35
CA ALA A 181 5.15 30.29 8.70
C ALA A 181 4.41 28.97 8.38
N ALA A 182 4.57 28.44 7.16
CA ALA A 182 3.97 27.19 6.74
C ALA A 182 4.40 26.01 7.62
N LEU A 183 5.70 25.92 7.94
CA LEU A 183 6.23 24.89 8.83
C LEU A 183 5.65 24.99 10.23
N THR A 184 5.53 26.21 10.79
CA THR A 184 4.94 26.38 12.13
C THR A 184 3.46 26.00 12.17
N GLU A 185 2.68 26.28 11.12
CA GLU A 185 1.28 25.87 11.06
C GLU A 185 1.14 24.36 10.92
N LEU A 186 1.96 23.71 10.09
CA LEU A 186 1.97 22.25 9.96
C LEU A 186 2.29 21.57 11.29
N ILE A 187 3.31 22.05 12.02
CA ILE A 187 3.69 21.50 13.33
C ILE A 187 2.55 21.69 14.34
N LYS A 188 1.91 22.86 14.37
CA LYS A 188 0.76 23.11 15.27
C LYS A 188 -0.40 22.19 14.95
N GLU A 189 -0.73 22.02 13.67
CA GLU A 189 -1.82 21.14 13.23
C GLU A 189 -1.57 19.70 13.65
N ARG A 190 -0.37 19.18 13.38
CA ARG A 190 0.02 17.82 13.79
C ARG A 190 0.01 17.63 15.30
N MET A 191 0.46 18.64 16.05
CA MET A 191 0.41 18.62 17.52
C MET A 191 -1.04 18.62 18.02
N ARG A 192 -1.95 19.43 17.45
CA ARG A 192 -3.37 19.43 17.82
C ARG A 192 -4.03 18.07 17.54
N GLU A 193 -3.70 17.45 16.41
CA GLU A 193 -4.19 16.11 16.06
C GLU A 193 -3.71 15.06 17.07
N SER A 194 -2.42 15.04 17.38
CA SER A 194 -1.84 14.11 18.37
C SER A 194 -2.41 14.32 19.79
N VAL A 195 -2.61 15.57 20.20
CA VAL A 195 -3.26 15.90 21.49
C VAL A 195 -4.71 15.44 21.49
N ARG A 196 -5.46 15.66 20.38
CA ARG A 196 -6.84 15.19 20.25
C ARG A 196 -6.94 13.67 20.36
N GLU A 197 -6.05 12.93 19.68
CA GLU A 197 -6.00 11.47 19.75
C GLU A 197 -5.71 10.99 21.17
N THR A 198 -4.73 11.60 21.83
CA THR A 198 -4.35 11.26 23.22
C THR A 198 -5.49 11.54 24.20
N ILE A 199 -6.16 12.70 24.06
CA ILE A 199 -7.32 13.05 24.89
C ILE A 199 -8.48 12.08 24.61
N SER A 200 -8.77 11.78 23.35
CA SER A 200 -9.84 10.85 22.98
C SER A 200 -9.61 9.47 23.60
N LYS A 201 -8.38 8.97 23.55
CA LYS A 201 -8.00 7.70 24.17
C LYS A 201 -8.17 7.74 25.69
N LEU A 202 -7.66 8.78 26.34
CA LEU A 202 -7.78 8.94 27.80
C LEU A 202 -9.24 9.06 28.24
N VAL A 203 -10.07 9.80 27.52
CA VAL A 203 -11.51 9.91 27.77
C VAL A 203 -12.18 8.55 27.58
N GLN A 204 -11.87 7.82 26.51
CA GLN A 204 -12.40 6.48 26.28
C GLN A 204 -12.03 5.52 27.41
N ASP A 205 -10.77 5.52 27.85
CA ASP A 205 -10.29 4.66 28.93
C ASP A 205 -10.96 5.01 30.26
N LYS A 206 -11.11 6.31 30.58
CA LYS A 206 -11.81 6.76 31.80
C LYS A 206 -13.30 6.44 31.76
N VAL A 207 -13.98 6.73 30.66
CA VAL A 207 -15.40 6.41 30.49
C VAL A 207 -15.62 4.91 30.57
N HIS A 208 -14.74 4.11 29.96
CA HIS A 208 -14.78 2.66 30.08
C HIS A 208 -14.59 2.22 31.53
N GLY A 209 -13.60 2.76 32.26
CA GLY A 209 -13.39 2.47 33.69
C GLY A 209 -14.58 2.83 34.57
N GLU A 210 -15.19 4.01 34.37
CA GLU A 210 -16.37 4.44 35.10
C GLU A 210 -17.59 3.58 34.77
N LEU A 211 -17.82 3.23 33.50
CA LEU A 211 -18.84 2.26 33.11
C LEU A 211 -18.56 0.88 33.71
N MET A 212 -17.27 0.51 33.83
CA MET A 212 -16.82 -0.74 34.45
C MET A 212 -17.12 -0.77 35.96
N ALA A 213 -17.06 0.38 36.64
CA ALA A 213 -17.36 0.53 38.06
C ALA A 213 -18.87 0.68 38.36
N GLN A 214 -19.60 1.41 37.51
CA GLN A 214 -21.02 1.73 37.73
C GLN A 214 -21.97 0.59 37.38
N ILE A 215 -21.64 -0.25 36.38
CA ILE A 215 -22.49 -1.37 36.00
C ILE A 215 -22.04 -2.61 36.82
N PRO A 216 -22.90 -3.18 37.69
CA PRO A 216 -22.55 -4.38 38.44
C PRO A 216 -22.16 -5.54 37.52
N GLY A 217 -21.14 -6.31 37.90
CA GLY A 217 -20.66 -7.46 37.11
C GLY A 217 -21.77 -8.45 36.77
N GLU A 218 -22.66 -8.73 37.73
CA GLU A 218 -23.83 -9.60 37.55
C GLU A 218 -24.75 -9.14 36.41
N LEU A 219 -24.96 -7.83 36.26
CA LEU A 219 -25.82 -7.31 35.20
C LEU A 219 -25.16 -7.45 33.83
N ARG A 220 -23.82 -7.36 33.76
CA ARG A 220 -23.09 -7.63 32.52
C ARG A 220 -23.16 -9.09 32.13
N GLU A 221 -22.96 -9.99 33.08
CA GLU A 221 -23.09 -11.43 32.83
C GLU A 221 -24.50 -11.78 32.34
N LYS A 222 -25.54 -11.20 32.96
CA LYS A 222 -26.93 -11.34 32.49
C LYS A 222 -27.13 -10.79 31.08
N LEU A 223 -26.59 -9.61 30.76
CA LEU A 223 -26.68 -9.03 29.41
C LEU A 223 -25.95 -9.90 28.38
N ILE A 224 -24.78 -10.44 28.70
CA ILE A 224 -24.03 -11.36 27.84
C ILE A 224 -24.84 -12.64 27.62
N ALA A 225 -25.41 -13.21 28.69
CA ALA A 225 -26.24 -14.41 28.61
C ALA A 225 -27.49 -14.18 27.74
N HIS A 226 -28.21 -13.06 27.93
CA HIS A 226 -29.37 -12.71 27.12
C HIS A 226 -29.01 -12.40 25.66
N HIS A 227 -27.90 -11.68 25.43
CA HIS A 227 -27.42 -11.41 24.07
C HIS A 227 -27.12 -12.73 23.34
N ARG A 228 -26.42 -13.65 24.01
CA ARG A 228 -26.16 -14.99 23.49
C ARG A 228 -27.46 -15.76 23.21
N GLN A 229 -28.42 -15.72 24.12
CA GLN A 229 -29.74 -16.35 23.93
C GLN A 229 -30.46 -15.77 22.70
N ILE A 230 -30.40 -14.46 22.49
CA ILE A 230 -30.98 -13.81 21.31
C ILE A 230 -30.30 -14.29 20.04
N GLU A 231 -28.97 -14.36 20.00
CA GLU A 231 -28.24 -14.87 18.84
C GLU A 231 -28.52 -16.37 18.60
N GLU A 232 -28.68 -17.16 19.65
CA GLU A 232 -29.10 -18.56 19.56
C GLU A 232 -30.49 -18.68 18.94
N VAL A 233 -31.47 -17.90 19.42
CA VAL A 233 -32.83 -17.86 18.86
C VAL A 233 -32.82 -17.41 17.40
N LYS A 234 -32.06 -16.35 17.05
CA LYS A 234 -31.92 -15.90 15.67
C LYS A 234 -31.34 -16.99 14.77
N SER A 235 -30.28 -17.65 15.22
CA SER A 235 -29.65 -18.74 14.47
C SER A 235 -30.60 -19.94 14.30
N SER A 236 -31.38 -20.27 15.34
CA SER A 236 -32.42 -21.30 15.29
C SER A 236 -33.52 -20.97 14.29
N ILE A 237 -34.03 -19.72 14.28
CA ILE A 237 -35.03 -19.25 13.31
C ILE A 237 -34.46 -19.34 11.89
N HIS A 238 -33.26 -18.79 11.65
CA HIS A 238 -32.60 -18.86 10.34
C HIS A 238 -32.41 -20.31 9.88
N ASN A 239 -31.97 -21.20 10.77
CA ASN A 239 -31.77 -22.61 10.46
C ASN A 239 -33.08 -23.33 10.19
N SER A 240 -34.16 -23.01 10.92
CA SER A 240 -35.49 -23.57 10.66
C SER A 240 -36.03 -23.14 9.29
N GLU A 241 -35.80 -21.88 8.90
CA GLU A 241 -36.19 -21.35 7.60
C GLU A 241 -35.33 -21.96 6.48
N ALA A 242 -34.02 -22.06 6.69
CA ALA A 242 -33.10 -22.70 5.75
C ALA A 242 -33.47 -24.17 5.52
N ARG A 243 -33.79 -24.92 6.58
CA ARG A 243 -34.28 -26.31 6.50
C ARG A 243 -35.60 -26.39 5.74
N ARG A 244 -36.56 -25.51 6.04
CA ARG A 244 -37.85 -25.47 5.33
C ARG A 244 -37.66 -25.19 3.84
N TYR A 245 -36.78 -24.27 3.49
CA TYR A 245 -36.44 -23.97 2.11
C TYR A 245 -35.76 -25.16 1.42
N ASN A 246 -34.74 -25.74 2.05
CA ASN A 246 -34.02 -26.90 1.52
C ASN A 246 -34.94 -28.12 1.36
N ALA A 247 -35.91 -28.31 2.26
CA ALA A 247 -36.93 -29.36 2.17
C ALA A 247 -37.87 -29.21 0.96
N SER A 248 -38.11 -27.97 0.52
CA SER A 248 -38.96 -27.68 -0.64
C SER A 248 -38.26 -27.92 -1.97
N LEU A 249 -36.93 -28.09 -1.97
CA LEU A 249 -36.18 -28.39 -3.18
C LEU A 249 -36.56 -29.78 -3.69
N GLN A 250 -37.11 -29.83 -4.90
CA GLN A 250 -37.46 -31.08 -5.56
C GLN A 250 -36.19 -31.76 -6.09
N SER A 251 -36.19 -33.09 -6.17
CA SER A 251 -35.04 -33.88 -6.62
C SER A 251 -34.60 -33.59 -8.07
N ALA A 252 -35.50 -33.03 -8.88
CA ALA A 252 -35.20 -32.61 -10.25
C ALA A 252 -34.33 -31.34 -10.33
N SER A 253 -34.16 -30.61 -9.21
CA SER A 253 -33.54 -29.28 -9.18
C SER A 253 -32.15 -29.29 -8.52
N LEU A 254 -31.21 -30.06 -9.07
CA LEU A 254 -29.85 -30.21 -8.51
C LEU A 254 -29.00 -28.93 -8.50
N GLU A 255 -29.36 -27.95 -9.35
CA GLU A 255 -28.63 -26.68 -9.51
C GLU A 255 -29.17 -25.55 -8.63
N VAL A 256 -30.32 -25.75 -7.96
CA VAL A 256 -30.90 -24.72 -7.10
C VAL A 256 -30.04 -24.59 -5.84
N PRO A 257 -29.63 -23.36 -5.47
CA PRO A 257 -28.70 -23.18 -4.37
C PRO A 257 -29.35 -23.54 -3.03
N LEU A 258 -28.60 -24.27 -2.20
CA LEU A 258 -28.95 -24.59 -0.83
C LEU A 258 -28.80 -23.35 0.05
N ARG A 259 -29.73 -23.15 0.99
CA ARG A 259 -29.56 -22.13 2.03
C ARG A 259 -28.64 -22.66 3.12
N PRO A 260 -27.54 -21.95 3.43
CA PRO A 260 -26.58 -22.40 4.42
C PRO A 260 -27.15 -22.32 5.83
N LEU A 261 -26.92 -23.39 6.59
CA LEU A 261 -27.21 -23.42 8.02
C LEU A 261 -26.05 -22.74 8.77
N LEU A 262 -26.41 -21.94 9.76
CA LEU A 262 -25.45 -21.33 10.68
C LEU A 262 -25.01 -22.38 11.70
N ARG A 263 -23.73 -22.36 12.05
CA ARG A 263 -23.16 -23.26 13.05
C ARG A 263 -23.72 -22.96 14.44
N PRO A 264 -23.86 -23.97 15.31
CA PRO A 264 -24.27 -23.72 16.69
C PRO A 264 -23.26 -22.78 17.36
N LEU A 265 -23.76 -21.81 18.13
CA LEU A 265 -22.90 -20.92 18.88
C LEU A 265 -22.04 -21.76 19.83
N PRO A 266 -20.71 -21.56 19.88
CA PRO A 266 -19.86 -22.30 20.80
C PRO A 266 -20.38 -22.06 22.22
N THR A 267 -20.53 -23.14 22.98
CA THR A 267 -20.84 -23.00 24.40
C THR A 267 -19.69 -22.26 25.09
N PRO A 268 -19.94 -21.48 26.16
CA PRO A 268 -18.91 -20.77 26.91
C PRO A 268 -17.76 -21.70 27.30
N GLU A 269 -18.11 -22.95 27.64
CA GLU A 269 -17.18 -24.05 27.96
C GLU A 269 -16.34 -24.51 26.76
N GLN A 270 -16.89 -24.44 25.55
CA GLN A 270 -16.21 -24.84 24.30
C GLN A 270 -15.53 -23.67 23.59
N SER A 271 -15.83 -22.43 23.98
CA SER A 271 -15.09 -21.30 23.47
C SER A 271 -13.64 -21.51 23.88
N PRO A 272 -12.69 -21.64 22.94
CA PRO A 272 -11.30 -21.54 23.28
C PRO A 272 -11.14 -20.08 23.69
N TYR A 273 -11.38 -19.77 24.97
CA TYR A 273 -10.63 -18.71 25.58
C TYR A 273 -9.21 -19.03 25.17
N PRO A 274 -8.52 -18.19 24.37
CA PRO A 274 -7.10 -18.26 24.40
C PRO A 274 -6.82 -18.11 25.89
N ASN A 275 -6.40 -19.20 26.53
CA ASN A 275 -5.63 -19.10 27.72
C ASN A 275 -4.49 -18.21 27.24
N LEU A 276 -4.66 -16.90 27.45
CA LEU A 276 -3.59 -15.98 27.68
C LEU A 276 -2.92 -16.62 28.89
N ALA A 277 -2.13 -17.67 28.63
CA ALA A 277 -1.06 -18.09 29.46
C ALA A 277 -0.34 -16.78 29.66
N THR A 278 -0.65 -16.18 30.80
CA THR A 278 0.12 -15.11 31.38
C THR A 278 1.47 -15.78 31.47
N SER A 279 2.28 -15.59 30.43
CA SER A 279 3.69 -15.84 30.47
C SER A 279 4.16 -14.82 31.49
N VAL A 280 4.06 -15.19 32.76
CA VAL A 280 4.78 -14.57 33.84
C VAL A 280 6.20 -14.53 33.31
N PRO A 281 6.75 -13.33 33.03
CA PRO A 281 8.11 -13.26 32.51
C PRO A 281 8.99 -13.81 33.62
N ALA A 282 9.53 -15.01 33.39
CA ALA A 282 10.55 -15.55 34.25
C ALA A 282 11.70 -14.52 34.29
N PRO A 283 12.07 -14.00 35.48
CA PRO A 283 13.17 -13.06 35.59
C PRO A 283 14.48 -13.85 35.49
N ALA A 284 15.05 -13.92 34.28
CA ALA A 284 16.42 -14.39 34.09
C ALA A 284 17.28 -13.25 33.53
N PRO A 285 18.39 -12.89 34.20
CA PRO A 285 19.34 -11.90 33.71
C PRO A 285 20.36 -12.56 32.79
N THR A 286 20.68 -11.99 31.62
CA THR A 286 22.01 -12.07 30.98
C THR A 286 22.07 -11.31 29.63
N PRO A 287 23.28 -10.95 29.16
CA PRO A 287 23.54 -9.67 28.50
C PRO A 287 23.72 -9.73 26.97
N ILE A 288 23.44 -8.57 26.37
CA ILE A 288 24.16 -7.92 25.26
C ILE A 288 24.87 -8.88 24.27
N ARG A 289 24.22 -9.15 23.13
CA ARG A 289 24.92 -9.22 21.85
C ARG A 289 24.24 -8.35 20.81
N ARG A 290 24.97 -7.32 20.37
CA ARG A 290 24.64 -6.49 19.22
C ARG A 290 24.85 -7.32 17.95
N SER A 291 23.78 -7.52 17.19
CA SER A 291 23.87 -7.94 15.79
C SER A 291 23.31 -6.79 14.95
N THR A 292 24.23 -6.01 14.37
CA THR A 292 23.93 -5.03 13.33
C THR A 292 23.67 -5.78 12.03
N SER A 293 22.39 -6.00 11.71
CA SER A 293 21.95 -6.42 10.40
C SER A 293 21.37 -5.20 9.70
N ALA A 294 22.15 -4.64 8.79
CA ALA A 294 21.71 -3.63 7.83
C ALA A 294 20.99 -4.34 6.68
N PHE A 295 20.00 -3.63 6.11
CA PHE A 295 19.15 -4.00 4.98
C PHE A 295 17.93 -4.87 5.30
N SER A 296 16.78 -4.20 5.41
CA SER A 296 15.56 -4.67 4.76
C SER A 296 14.64 -3.50 4.45
N GLY A 297 14.30 -3.36 3.17
CA GLY A 297 13.53 -2.27 2.61
C GLY A 297 12.05 -2.31 3.01
N MET A 298 11.51 -1.11 3.20
CA MET A 298 10.11 -0.70 2.95
C MET A 298 9.04 -1.78 3.21
N CYS A 299 8.83 -2.16 4.47
CA CYS A 299 7.52 -2.62 4.92
C CYS A 299 6.65 -1.39 5.17
N GLY A 300 5.57 -1.24 4.40
CA GLY A 300 4.55 -0.21 4.64
C GLY A 300 3.94 -0.36 6.04
N PRO A 301 3.44 0.74 6.64
CA PRO A 301 2.76 0.69 7.91
C PRO A 301 1.41 0.00 7.73
N ILE A 302 1.37 -1.32 7.85
CA ILE A 302 0.14 -2.02 8.19
C ILE A 302 -0.09 -1.71 9.67
N SER A 303 -0.61 -0.51 9.93
CA SER A 303 -1.24 -0.14 11.19
C SER A 303 -2.51 -0.99 11.34
N ARG A 304 -2.34 -2.30 11.57
CA ARG A 304 -3.37 -3.13 12.15
C ARG A 304 -3.38 -2.81 13.64
N SER A 305 -3.81 -1.59 13.96
CA SER A 305 -4.31 -1.27 15.29
C SER A 305 -5.56 -2.13 15.46
N GLN A 306 -5.35 -3.38 15.85
CA GLN A 306 -6.34 -4.16 16.57
C GLN A 306 -6.50 -3.42 17.88
N SER A 307 -7.26 -2.31 17.85
CA SER A 307 -7.84 -1.78 19.05
C SER A 307 -8.57 -2.96 19.66
N TYR A 308 -8.10 -3.40 20.82
CA TYR A 308 -8.77 -4.31 21.71
C TYR A 308 -10.08 -3.64 22.14
N GLN A 309 -11.01 -3.50 21.20
CA GLN A 309 -12.40 -3.40 21.50
C GLN A 309 -12.71 -4.78 22.06
N HIS A 310 -12.53 -4.91 23.38
CA HIS A 310 -13.25 -5.86 24.23
C HIS A 310 -14.75 -5.57 24.17
N ASN A 311 -15.28 -5.34 22.97
CA ASN A 311 -16.68 -5.54 22.74
C ASN A 311 -16.86 -7.04 22.84
N ASN A 312 -17.68 -7.43 23.79
CA ASN A 312 -18.32 -8.73 23.92
C ASN A 312 -19.23 -9.02 22.70
N HIS A 313 -18.76 -8.70 21.49
CA HIS A 313 -19.36 -9.10 20.24
C HIS A 313 -19.13 -10.59 20.13
N SER A 314 -20.11 -11.33 20.66
CA SER A 314 -20.36 -12.71 20.25
C SER A 314 -20.15 -12.77 18.75
N VAL A 315 -19.14 -13.53 18.30
CA VAL A 315 -18.88 -13.71 16.88
C VAL A 315 -20.18 -14.16 16.24
N ALA A 316 -20.69 -13.36 15.31
CA ALA A 316 -21.96 -13.66 14.66
C ALA A 316 -21.89 -15.09 14.10
N PRO A 317 -22.93 -15.92 14.27
CA PRO A 317 -22.88 -17.31 13.83
C PRO A 317 -22.67 -17.34 12.32
N THR A 318 -21.49 -17.76 11.87
CA THR A 318 -21.16 -17.84 10.44
C THR A 318 -21.43 -19.26 9.91
N PRO A 319 -21.88 -19.39 8.65
CA PRO A 319 -21.98 -20.70 8.02
C PRO A 319 -20.59 -21.34 7.88
N SER A 320 -20.56 -22.67 7.75
CA SER A 320 -19.32 -23.39 7.44
C SER A 320 -18.77 -22.96 6.08
N ALA A 321 -17.44 -22.82 5.98
CA ALA A 321 -16.77 -22.55 4.71
C ALA A 321 -16.91 -23.71 3.71
N LEU A 322 -17.15 -24.93 4.22
CA LEU A 322 -17.36 -26.14 3.43
C LEU A 322 -18.83 -26.39 3.10
N PHE A 323 -19.74 -25.49 3.46
CA PHE A 323 -21.17 -25.69 3.18
C PHE A 323 -21.40 -25.70 1.66
N PRO A 324 -22.00 -26.79 1.11
CA PRO A 324 -22.19 -26.91 -0.32
C PRO A 324 -23.19 -25.88 -0.83
N LYS A 325 -22.91 -25.31 -2.01
CA LYS A 325 -23.75 -24.27 -2.60
C LYS A 325 -25.04 -24.82 -3.17
N ASP A 326 -25.05 -26.06 -3.62
CA ASP A 326 -26.13 -26.74 -4.35
C ASP A 326 -26.11 -28.25 -4.04
N LEU A 327 -27.18 -28.97 -4.42
CA LEU A 327 -27.24 -30.43 -4.20
C LEU A 327 -26.16 -31.17 -4.98
N LYS A 328 -25.75 -30.64 -6.15
CA LYS A 328 -24.66 -31.21 -6.95
C LYS A 328 -23.31 -31.16 -6.23
N SER A 329 -22.94 -30.02 -5.62
CA SER A 329 -21.71 -29.93 -4.82
C SER A 329 -21.79 -30.72 -3.53
N LEU A 330 -22.98 -30.90 -2.95
CA LEU A 330 -23.19 -31.78 -1.81
C LEU A 330 -22.86 -33.25 -2.14
N PHE A 331 -23.35 -33.77 -3.27
CA PHE A 331 -23.01 -35.14 -3.70
C PHE A 331 -21.57 -35.29 -4.21
N ALA A 332 -20.90 -34.20 -4.57
CA ALA A 332 -19.49 -34.20 -4.94
C ALA A 332 -18.54 -34.08 -3.73
N LEU A 333 -19.08 -33.93 -2.52
CA LEU A 333 -18.29 -33.75 -1.31
C LEU A 333 -17.63 -35.07 -0.91
N GLY A 334 -16.31 -35.05 -0.74
CA GLY A 334 -15.56 -36.24 -0.33
C GLY A 334 -15.86 -36.70 1.11
N PRO A 335 -15.42 -37.92 1.48
CA PRO A 335 -15.66 -38.48 2.82
C PRO A 335 -15.08 -37.63 3.94
N ASP A 336 -13.85 -37.14 3.79
CA ASP A 336 -13.20 -36.32 4.82
C ASP A 336 -13.85 -34.96 5.00
N ALA A 337 -14.20 -34.30 3.89
CA ALA A 337 -14.90 -33.02 3.92
C ALA A 337 -16.29 -33.15 4.55
N THR A 338 -16.98 -34.27 4.30
CA THR A 338 -18.26 -34.59 4.95
C THR A 338 -18.08 -34.76 6.46
N LYS A 339 -17.07 -35.52 6.91
CA LYS A 339 -16.76 -35.69 8.35
C LYS A 339 -16.45 -34.36 9.05
N ILE A 340 -15.61 -33.51 8.43
CA ILE A 340 -15.30 -32.16 8.95
C ILE A 340 -16.59 -31.35 9.06
N LEU A 341 -17.47 -31.46 8.08
CA LEU A 341 -18.73 -30.73 8.08
C LEU A 341 -19.64 -31.25 9.21
N LEU A 342 -19.80 -32.56 9.39
CA LEU A 342 -20.53 -33.12 10.53
C LEU A 342 -19.97 -32.61 11.86
N LYS A 343 -18.64 -32.54 12.00
CA LYS A 343 -17.96 -31.96 13.16
C LYS A 343 -18.36 -30.52 13.43
N GLU A 344 -18.28 -29.66 12.42
CA GLU A 344 -18.59 -28.24 12.56
C GLU A 344 -20.05 -27.99 12.96
N TYR A 345 -20.96 -28.90 12.60
CA TYR A 345 -22.38 -28.83 12.98
C TYR A 345 -22.72 -29.65 14.23
N GLY A 346 -21.74 -30.27 14.89
CA GLY A 346 -21.96 -31.08 16.10
C GLY A 346 -22.75 -32.37 15.85
N LEU A 347 -22.63 -32.94 14.64
CA LEU A 347 -23.29 -34.16 14.20
C LEU A 347 -22.38 -35.38 14.19
N GLU A 348 -21.16 -35.31 14.74
CA GLU A 348 -20.27 -36.47 14.81
C GLU A 348 -20.96 -37.63 15.51
N SER A 349 -21.02 -38.79 14.84
CA SER A 349 -21.45 -40.04 15.45
C SER A 349 -20.38 -40.41 16.48
N THR A 350 -20.73 -40.49 17.75
CA THR A 350 -19.86 -41.01 18.82
C THR A 350 -19.51 -42.50 18.66
N THR A 351 -19.82 -43.11 17.51
CA THR A 351 -19.27 -44.40 17.13
C THR A 351 -17.83 -44.15 16.65
N PRO A 352 -16.80 -44.42 17.48
CA PRO A 352 -15.43 -44.38 16.99
C PRO A 352 -15.37 -45.35 15.82
N SER A 353 -15.26 -44.81 14.61
CA SER A 353 -14.85 -45.62 13.48
C SER A 353 -13.54 -46.27 13.92
N PRO A 354 -13.42 -47.60 13.86
CA PRO A 354 -12.18 -48.29 14.18
C PRO A 354 -11.17 -47.99 13.08
N THR A 355 -10.65 -46.77 13.04
CA THR A 355 -9.45 -46.43 12.31
C THR A 355 -8.33 -47.20 12.99
N ALA A 356 -7.85 -48.24 12.29
CA ALA A 356 -6.84 -49.19 12.71
C ALA A 356 -5.43 -48.59 12.93
N GLU A 357 -5.33 -47.29 13.26
CA GLU A 357 -4.05 -46.60 13.46
C GLU A 357 -3.62 -46.47 14.94
N GLU A 358 -4.45 -46.86 15.92
CA GLU A 358 -4.03 -46.83 17.34
C GLU A 358 -3.28 -48.08 17.83
N ALA A 359 -2.88 -48.99 16.93
CA ALA A 359 -2.07 -50.16 17.31
C ALA A 359 -0.54 -49.93 17.29
N ASN A 360 -0.04 -48.71 17.01
CA ASN A 360 1.40 -48.46 16.88
C ASN A 360 1.97 -47.30 17.70
N LEU A 361 1.37 -46.96 18.84
CA LEU A 361 2.07 -46.23 19.90
C LEU A 361 2.76 -47.23 20.83
N GLY A 362 3.98 -47.58 20.43
CA GLY A 362 4.90 -48.39 21.20
C GLY A 362 5.03 -47.90 22.64
N ALA A 363 4.81 -48.82 23.57
CA ALA A 363 5.25 -48.69 24.95
C ALA A 363 6.76 -48.36 25.01
N PRO A 364 7.22 -47.46 25.91
CA PRO A 364 8.63 -47.23 26.13
C PRO A 364 9.24 -48.43 26.86
N LYS A 365 9.83 -49.37 26.12
CA LYS A 365 10.55 -50.51 26.68
C LYS A 365 11.94 -50.06 27.13
N MET A 366 12.06 -49.66 28.41
CA MET A 366 13.34 -49.50 29.09
C MET A 366 14.08 -50.85 29.21
N GLN A 367 15.34 -50.86 28.73
CA GLN A 367 16.50 -51.64 29.18
C GLN A 367 16.36 -53.15 29.43
N ARG A 368 17.15 -53.95 28.68
CA ARG A 368 18.39 -54.57 29.23
C ARG A 368 19.29 -55.14 28.12
N ARG A 369 20.58 -54.78 28.24
CA ARG A 369 21.72 -55.28 27.47
C ARG A 369 21.98 -56.76 27.79
N ALA A 370 22.39 -57.55 26.79
CA ALA A 370 23.68 -58.28 26.75
C ALA A 370 23.70 -59.28 25.57
N SER A 371 24.72 -59.13 24.70
CA SER A 371 25.56 -60.16 24.05
C SER A 371 24.97 -61.57 23.82
N SER A 372 25.07 -62.19 22.65
CA SER A 372 26.31 -62.47 21.91
C SER A 372 26.00 -63.36 20.70
N ASN A 373 26.91 -63.35 19.71
CA ASN A 373 27.27 -64.46 18.81
C ASN A 373 26.19 -65.00 17.83
N LYS A 374 26.50 -65.53 16.64
CA LYS A 374 27.69 -65.63 15.77
C LYS A 374 27.22 -66.52 14.62
N SER A 375 27.55 -66.15 13.39
CA SER A 375 27.59 -67.03 12.19
C SER A 375 26.23 -67.56 11.67
N LYS A 376 26.02 -67.94 10.41
CA LYS A 376 26.83 -68.05 9.19
C LYS A 376 25.84 -68.35 8.05
N ALA A 377 26.25 -68.01 6.83
CA ALA A 377 25.96 -68.71 5.57
C ALA A 377 24.52 -68.70 5.01
N ALA A 378 24.39 -67.91 3.94
CA ALA A 378 23.95 -68.33 2.62
C ALA A 378 22.90 -69.44 2.52
N THR A 379 21.68 -69.05 2.12
CA THR A 379 20.88 -69.86 1.21
C THR A 379 20.14 -68.91 0.27
N ALA A 380 20.65 -68.82 -0.95
CA ALA A 380 19.89 -68.36 -2.10
C ALA A 380 18.87 -69.45 -2.44
N ALA A 381 17.57 -69.12 -2.39
CA ALA A 381 16.52 -69.72 -3.21
C ALA A 381 15.16 -69.13 -2.84
N SER A 382 14.46 -68.61 -3.86
CA SER A 382 13.00 -68.51 -3.93
C SER A 382 12.30 -67.53 -2.97
N GLN A 383 12.42 -66.23 -3.25
CA GLN A 383 11.31 -65.30 -2.98
C GLN A 383 10.32 -65.43 -4.14
N GLN A 384 9.28 -66.24 -3.93
CA GLN A 384 8.04 -66.11 -4.69
C GLN A 384 7.45 -64.71 -4.42
N PRO A 385 6.99 -63.97 -5.43
CA PRO A 385 6.10 -62.83 -5.22
C PRO A 385 4.81 -63.39 -4.60
N SER A 386 4.64 -63.21 -3.29
CA SER A 386 3.33 -63.41 -2.65
C SER A 386 2.44 -62.31 -3.21
N ILE A 387 1.62 -62.72 -4.17
CA ILE A 387 0.55 -61.91 -4.74
C ILE A 387 -0.34 -61.51 -3.55
N PRO A 388 -0.41 -60.22 -3.17
CA PRO A 388 -1.41 -59.73 -2.23
C PRO A 388 -2.70 -59.58 -3.03
N GLU A 389 -3.40 -60.69 -3.26
CA GLU A 389 -4.70 -60.68 -3.92
C GLU A 389 -5.78 -60.94 -2.87
N GLU A 390 -6.77 -60.05 -2.85
CA GLU A 390 -8.13 -60.17 -2.29
C GLU A 390 -8.48 -59.52 -0.93
N SER A 391 -7.57 -58.88 -0.18
CA SER A 391 -7.97 -58.20 1.09
C SER A 391 -8.31 -56.71 0.98
N ASP A 392 -7.78 -55.97 0.00
CA ASP A 392 -8.00 -54.51 -0.09
C ASP A 392 -9.42 -54.12 -0.60
N VAL A 393 -10.16 -55.04 -1.22
CA VAL A 393 -11.47 -54.73 -1.83
C VAL A 393 -12.58 -54.57 -0.78
N GLU A 394 -12.46 -55.22 0.38
CA GLU A 394 -13.50 -55.12 1.42
C GLU A 394 -13.41 -53.81 2.23
N GLU A 395 -12.23 -53.18 2.33
CA GLU A 395 -12.07 -51.95 3.10
C GLU A 395 -12.70 -50.72 2.41
N GLU A 396 -12.59 -50.62 1.08
CA GLU A 396 -13.19 -49.53 0.31
C GLU A 396 -14.72 -49.52 0.42
N ASP A 397 -15.33 -50.72 0.42
CA ASP A 397 -16.77 -50.93 0.58
C ASP A 397 -17.27 -50.43 1.95
N VAL A 398 -16.50 -50.67 3.01
CA VAL A 398 -16.83 -50.22 4.37
C VAL A 398 -16.74 -48.70 4.48
N GLN A 399 -15.71 -48.10 3.88
CA GLN A 399 -15.54 -46.64 3.88
C GLN A 399 -16.65 -45.93 3.09
N LEU A 400 -17.06 -46.50 1.95
CA LEU A 400 -18.15 -45.95 1.13
C LEU A 400 -19.48 -46.00 1.89
N GLU A 401 -19.78 -47.10 2.57
CA GLU A 401 -21.00 -47.24 3.36
C GLU A 401 -21.04 -46.22 4.52
N ALA A 402 -19.91 -46.04 5.23
CA ALA A 402 -19.79 -45.03 6.28
C ALA A 402 -19.99 -43.60 5.74
N HIS A 403 -19.41 -43.29 4.58
CA HIS A 403 -19.60 -42.00 3.93
C HIS A 403 -21.07 -41.77 3.53
N VAL A 404 -21.75 -42.80 3.02
CA VAL A 404 -23.17 -42.71 2.67
C VAL A 404 -24.02 -42.42 3.90
N GLN A 405 -23.73 -43.05 5.03
CA GLN A 405 -24.41 -42.80 6.29
C GLN A 405 -24.17 -41.39 6.81
N ASP A 406 -22.92 -40.90 6.78
CA ASP A 406 -22.57 -39.54 7.19
C ASP A 406 -23.27 -38.49 6.31
N MET A 407 -23.30 -38.72 4.99
CA MET A 407 -24.00 -37.84 4.04
C MET A 407 -25.51 -37.83 4.31
N ASN A 408 -26.13 -38.99 4.52
CA ASN A 408 -27.55 -39.10 4.84
C ASN A 408 -27.90 -38.39 6.15
N LYS A 409 -27.02 -38.50 7.16
CA LYS A 409 -27.15 -37.79 8.43
C LYS A 409 -27.12 -36.28 8.23
N PHE A 410 -26.19 -35.79 7.40
CA PHE A 410 -26.10 -34.37 7.08
C PHE A 410 -27.29 -33.88 6.25
N MET A 411 -27.70 -34.61 5.21
CA MET A 411 -28.86 -34.31 4.37
C MET A 411 -30.15 -34.19 5.21
N SER A 412 -30.35 -35.13 6.13
CA SER A 412 -31.44 -35.06 7.10
C SER A 412 -31.35 -33.81 7.98
N HIS A 413 -30.16 -33.44 8.45
CA HIS A 413 -29.96 -32.25 9.27
C HIS A 413 -30.25 -30.93 8.54
N ILE A 414 -29.88 -30.82 7.26
CA ILE A 414 -30.17 -29.63 6.44
C ILE A 414 -31.61 -29.60 5.91
N GLY A 415 -32.42 -30.61 6.23
CA GLY A 415 -33.83 -30.70 5.84
C GLY A 415 -34.06 -31.24 4.43
N VAL A 416 -33.04 -31.77 3.76
CA VAL A 416 -33.19 -32.35 2.42
C VAL A 416 -33.86 -33.72 2.53
N PRO A 417 -34.99 -33.98 1.85
CA PRO A 417 -35.80 -35.19 2.03
C PRO A 417 -35.30 -36.37 1.19
N PHE A 418 -34.05 -36.35 0.75
CA PHE A 418 -33.45 -37.40 -0.08
C PHE A 418 -32.48 -38.22 0.75
N LEU A 419 -32.43 -39.51 0.43
CA LEU A 419 -31.43 -40.44 0.96
C LEU A 419 -30.53 -40.86 -0.20
N MET A 420 -29.22 -40.73 0.01
CA MET A 420 -28.22 -41.36 -0.81
C MET A 420 -28.29 -42.88 -0.57
N VAL A 421 -28.55 -43.62 -1.64
CA VAL A 421 -28.57 -45.08 -1.62
C VAL A 421 -27.20 -45.57 -2.10
N PRO A 422 -26.52 -46.44 -1.33
CA PRO A 422 -25.27 -47.05 -1.79
C PRO A 422 -25.48 -47.72 -3.15
N PRO A 423 -24.52 -47.63 -4.08
CA PRO A 423 -24.63 -48.36 -5.33
C PRO A 423 -24.83 -49.85 -5.02
N PRO A 424 -25.79 -50.54 -5.66
CA PRO A 424 -26.02 -51.94 -5.40
C PRO A 424 -24.71 -52.70 -5.62
N LYS A 425 -24.31 -53.51 -4.64
CA LYS A 425 -23.14 -54.40 -4.72
C LYS A 425 -23.37 -55.42 -5.83
N ARG A 426 -23.14 -55.01 -7.09
CA ARG A 426 -23.19 -55.92 -8.22
C ARG A 426 -22.02 -56.85 -8.02
N LYS A 427 -22.30 -58.14 -7.76
CA LYS A 427 -21.31 -59.20 -7.95
C LYS A 427 -20.90 -59.09 -9.40
N GLU A 428 -19.75 -58.47 -9.64
CA GLU A 428 -19.30 -58.06 -10.95
C GLU A 428 -19.04 -59.32 -11.78
N THR A 429 -20.07 -59.80 -12.49
CA THR A 429 -19.81 -60.76 -13.56
C THR A 429 -19.01 -60.01 -14.62
N ASN A 430 -17.91 -60.61 -15.07
CA ASN A 430 -16.87 -60.01 -15.92
C ASN A 430 -17.41 -59.30 -17.19
N ALA A 431 -18.66 -59.57 -17.57
CA ALA A 431 -19.35 -58.92 -18.69
C ALA A 431 -19.82 -57.47 -18.42
N GLU A 432 -19.97 -57.03 -17.17
CA GLU A 432 -20.69 -55.78 -16.85
C GLU A 432 -19.78 -54.57 -16.52
N LYS A 433 -18.45 -54.77 -16.41
CA LYS A 433 -17.42 -53.72 -16.23
C LYS A 433 -17.41 -52.60 -17.30
N ARG A 434 -18.25 -52.70 -18.34
CA ARG A 434 -18.29 -51.75 -19.47
C ARG A 434 -19.39 -50.67 -19.41
N ARG A 435 -20.29 -50.66 -18.42
CA ARG A 435 -21.38 -49.66 -18.36
C ARG A 435 -21.38 -48.87 -17.03
N LYS A 436 -20.93 -47.62 -17.13
CA LYS A 436 -20.54 -46.72 -16.04
C LYS A 436 -21.71 -46.20 -15.18
N LEU A 437 -21.32 -45.87 -13.95
CA LEU A 437 -22.04 -45.39 -12.77
C LEU A 437 -22.86 -44.09 -13.01
N ALA A 438 -24.15 -44.16 -12.69
CA ALA A 438 -24.95 -42.99 -12.31
C ALA A 438 -25.73 -43.35 -11.02
N PRO A 439 -25.68 -42.52 -9.96
CA PRO A 439 -26.38 -42.79 -8.71
C PRO A 439 -27.91 -42.70 -8.88
N LEU A 440 -28.63 -43.62 -8.24
CA LEU A 440 -30.09 -43.70 -8.25
C LEU A 440 -30.67 -42.83 -7.12
N ILE A 441 -31.48 -41.82 -7.43
CA ILE A 441 -32.12 -40.93 -6.45
C ILE A 441 -33.57 -41.40 -6.22
N ILE A 442 -33.92 -41.79 -4.98
CA ILE A 442 -35.28 -42.19 -4.58
C ILE A 442 -35.92 -41.05 -3.77
N ASN A 443 -37.09 -40.56 -4.19
CA ASN A 443 -37.88 -39.60 -3.42
C ASN A 443 -38.61 -40.31 -2.27
N THR A 444 -38.23 -40.03 -1.03
CA THR A 444 -39.04 -40.39 0.13
C THR A 444 -40.02 -39.25 0.42
N ALA A 445 -41.26 -39.36 -0.06
CA ALA A 445 -42.29 -38.38 0.29
C ALA A 445 -42.60 -38.46 1.80
N PRO A 446 -42.65 -37.34 2.53
CA PRO A 446 -42.98 -37.36 3.95
C PRO A 446 -44.44 -37.77 4.14
N PHE A 447 -44.65 -38.85 4.90
CA PHE A 447 -45.97 -39.28 5.34
C PHE A 447 -46.45 -38.29 6.41
N VAL A 448 -47.28 -37.31 6.01
CA VAL A 448 -47.91 -36.34 6.92
C VAL A 448 -48.92 -37.12 7.78
N ARG A 449 -48.70 -37.14 9.10
CA ARG A 449 -49.66 -37.64 10.10
C ARG A 449 -50.46 -36.48 10.68
#